data_AF-A0A9X0D8E7-F1
#
_entry.id   AF-A0A9X0D8E7-F1
#
_cell.length_a   1.000
_cell.length_b   1.000
_cell.length_c   1.000
_cell.angle_alpha   90.00
_cell.angle_beta   90.00
_cell.angle_gamma   90.00
#
_symmetry.space_group_name_H-M   'P 1'
#
loop_
_entity.id
_entity.type
_entity.pdbx_description
1 polymer ?
#
loop_
_entity_poly.entity_id
_entity_poly.type
_entity_poly.pdbx_seq_one_letter_code
_entity_poly.pdbx_strand_id
1 'polypeptide(L)'
;MYRVDFYNKLKFLITNRHTRAQVLHNSGLVLVSASTTELEITRHLYKTTDITAAKNIGRVLAQRCLEAGITRVRWEMKYGDKHKLRVNTFSQAIKEGGVILSETKKVISPETFYLDFRPKKKGKKWRSLPYSKRWKAHHRKHK
;
A
#
# COMPACT_ATOMS: atom_id res chain seq x y z
N MET A 1 11.35 6.54 -12.39
CA MET A 1 11.71 5.67 -11.25
C MET A 1 10.92 6.15 -10.03
N TYR A 2 9.92 5.39 -9.60
CA TYR A 2 9.10 5.75 -8.44
C TYR A 2 9.93 5.51 -7.17
N ARG A 3 9.86 6.42 -6.18
CA ARG A 3 10.47 6.18 -4.86
C ARG A 3 9.74 5.04 -4.18
N VAL A 4 10.48 3.98 -3.85
CA VAL A 4 9.97 2.84 -3.08
C VAL A 4 10.48 3.00 -1.64
N ASP A 5 9.63 3.53 -0.77
CA ASP A 5 10.00 3.90 0.60
C ASP A 5 9.85 2.75 1.60
N PHE A 6 9.86 1.50 1.15
CA PHE A 6 9.64 0.32 1.98
C PHE A 6 10.59 -0.82 1.62
N TYR A 7 10.79 -1.75 2.53
CA TYR A 7 11.47 -3.02 2.23
C TYR A 7 10.44 -4.09 1.87
N ASN A 8 9.49 -4.29 2.75
CA ASN A 8 8.41 -5.26 2.65
C ASN A 8 7.06 -4.54 2.76
N LYS A 9 6.18 -4.71 1.77
CA LYS A 9 4.84 -4.13 1.76
C LYS A 9 3.78 -5.22 1.83
N LEU A 10 2.84 -5.05 2.75
CA LEU A 10 1.66 -5.88 2.84
C LEU A 10 0.61 -5.40 1.84
N LYS A 11 0.06 -6.32 1.06
CA LYS A 11 -1.11 -6.11 0.22
C LYS A 11 -2.23 -7.03 0.69
N PHE A 12 -3.38 -6.43 0.98
CA PHE A 12 -4.61 -7.14 1.30
C PHE A 12 -5.69 -6.78 0.27
N LEU A 13 -6.28 -7.80 -0.36
CA LEU A 13 -7.23 -7.65 -1.44
C LEU A 13 -8.42 -8.58 -1.22
N ILE A 14 -9.62 -8.01 -1.24
CA ILE A 14 -10.88 -8.74 -1.21
C ILE A 14 -11.54 -8.57 -2.57
N THR A 15 -11.69 -9.67 -3.29
CA THR A 15 -12.48 -9.74 -4.53
C THR A 15 -13.87 -10.27 -4.23
N ASN A 16 -14.76 -10.31 -5.23
CA ASN A 16 -16.12 -10.83 -5.05
C ASN A 16 -16.15 -12.30 -4.59
N ARG A 17 -15.13 -13.09 -4.95
CA ARG A 17 -15.09 -14.54 -4.67
C ARG A 17 -13.97 -14.98 -3.73
N HIS A 18 -12.89 -14.22 -3.60
CA HIS A 18 -11.73 -14.64 -2.82
C HIS A 18 -11.11 -13.48 -2.05
N THR A 19 -10.53 -13.82 -0.90
CA THR A 19 -9.66 -12.95 -0.13
C THR A 19 -8.22 -13.39 -0.34
N ARG A 20 -7.32 -12.41 -0.49
CA ARG A 20 -5.89 -12.64 -0.76
C ARG A 20 -5.06 -11.66 0.04
N ALA A 21 -3.95 -12.14 0.57
CA ALA A 21 -2.93 -11.32 1.22
C ALA A 21 -1.53 -11.74 0.75
N GLN A 22 -0.66 -10.75 0.56
CA GLN A 22 0.70 -10.97 0.08
C GLN A 22 1.67 -9.98 0.74
N VAL A 23 2.88 -10.43 1.03
CA VAL A 23 4.02 -9.59 1.39
C VAL A 23 4.91 -9.46 0.17
N LEU A 24 5.12 -8.24 -0.30
CA LEU A 24 5.99 -7.95 -1.45
C LEU A 24 7.26 -7.25 -1.01
N HIS A 25 8.38 -7.68 -1.55
CA HIS A 25 9.63 -6.96 -1.44
C HIS A 25 9.66 -5.75 -2.39
N ASN A 26 10.52 -4.77 -2.11
CA ASN A 26 10.70 -3.58 -2.94
C ASN A 26 11.21 -3.88 -4.37
N SER A 27 11.82 -5.05 -4.58
CA SER A 27 12.21 -5.58 -5.89
C SER A 27 11.01 -6.02 -6.75
N GLY A 28 9.82 -6.11 -6.16
CA GLY A 28 8.59 -6.59 -6.82
C GLY A 28 8.32 -8.09 -6.61
N LEU A 29 9.22 -8.83 -5.95
CA LEU A 29 9.03 -10.24 -5.62
C LEU A 29 7.99 -10.41 -4.50
N VAL A 30 7.20 -11.48 -4.57
CA VAL A 30 6.28 -11.89 -3.51
C VAL A 30 7.04 -12.84 -2.59
N LEU A 31 7.25 -12.45 -1.33
CA LEU A 31 7.97 -13.26 -0.35
C LEU A 31 7.04 -14.29 0.30
N VAL A 32 5.86 -13.85 0.70
CA VAL A 32 4.86 -14.69 1.38
C VAL A 32 3.48 -14.36 0.81
N SER A 33 2.65 -15.39 0.62
CA SER A 33 1.26 -15.21 0.19
C SER A 33 0.34 -16.12 0.98
N ALA A 34 -0.92 -15.72 1.11
CA ALA A 34 -2.01 -16.53 1.66
C ALA A 34 -3.33 -16.14 0.99
N SER A 35 -4.12 -17.12 0.58
CA SER A 35 -5.33 -16.90 -0.20
C SER A 35 -6.40 -17.95 0.03
N THR A 36 -7.68 -17.56 -0.03
CA THR A 36 -8.80 -18.52 -0.10
C THR A 36 -8.92 -19.19 -1.49
N THR A 37 -7.85 -19.21 -2.27
CA THR A 37 -7.73 -20.12 -3.42
C THR A 37 -6.95 -21.38 -3.04
N GLU A 38 -6.22 -21.35 -1.92
CA GLU A 38 -5.58 -22.53 -1.36
C GLU A 38 -6.64 -23.44 -0.74
N LEU A 39 -6.58 -24.72 -1.12
CA LEU A 39 -7.58 -25.70 -0.73
C LEU A 39 -7.58 -25.94 0.78
N GLU A 40 -6.40 -25.96 1.39
CA GLU A 40 -6.21 -26.14 2.84
C GLU A 40 -6.91 -25.04 3.63
N ILE A 41 -6.82 -23.78 3.20
CA ILE A 41 -7.49 -22.66 3.87
C ILE A 41 -9.00 -22.71 3.61
N THR A 42 -9.39 -23.00 2.38
CA THR A 42 -10.79 -22.94 1.94
C THR A 42 -11.65 -24.02 2.58
N ARG A 43 -11.11 -25.22 2.82
CA ARG A 43 -11.81 -26.33 3.49
C ARG A 43 -12.28 -25.98 4.91
N HIS A 44 -11.61 -25.05 5.59
CA HIS A 44 -11.93 -24.63 6.95
C HIS A 44 -12.82 -23.38 6.99
N LEU A 45 -13.35 -22.93 5.85
CA LEU A 45 -14.14 -21.71 5.74
C LEU A 45 -15.51 -22.00 5.13
N TYR A 46 -16.56 -21.52 5.80
CA TYR A 46 -17.90 -21.53 5.22
C TYR A 46 -18.03 -20.60 4.01
N LYS A 47 -17.36 -19.44 4.07
CA LYS A 47 -17.36 -18.44 2.99
C LYS A 47 -16.03 -17.72 2.92
N THR A 48 -15.61 -17.39 1.71
CA THR A 48 -14.26 -16.92 1.37
C THR A 48 -14.05 -15.41 1.50
N THR A 49 -15.13 -14.64 1.66
CA THR A 49 -15.10 -13.16 1.67
C THR A 49 -15.61 -12.52 2.95
N ASP A 50 -15.95 -13.34 3.94
CA ASP A 50 -16.49 -12.92 5.22
C ASP A 50 -15.38 -12.48 6.21
N ILE A 51 -15.80 -11.97 7.37
CA ILE A 51 -14.89 -11.49 8.42
C ILE A 51 -14.02 -12.64 8.98
N THR A 52 -14.60 -13.83 9.09
CA THR A 52 -13.90 -15.03 9.54
C THR A 52 -12.78 -15.44 8.56
N ALA A 53 -13.03 -15.35 7.25
CA ALA A 53 -12.01 -15.58 6.23
C ALA A 53 -10.87 -14.56 6.32
N ALA A 54 -11.20 -13.28 6.48
CA ALA A 54 -10.19 -12.23 6.66
C ALA A 54 -9.32 -12.49 7.91
N LYS A 55 -9.94 -12.88 9.04
CA LYS A 55 -9.22 -13.25 10.26
C LYS A 55 -8.31 -14.47 10.03
N ASN A 56 -8.81 -15.50 9.34
CA ASN A 56 -8.06 -16.73 9.08
C ASN A 56 -6.85 -16.48 8.17
N ILE A 57 -7.03 -15.73 7.07
CA ILE A 57 -5.88 -15.33 6.23
C ILE A 57 -4.86 -14.53 7.05
N GLY A 58 -5.30 -13.60 7.90
CA GLY A 58 -4.40 -12.81 8.74
C GLY A 58 -3.53 -13.71 9.64
N ARG A 59 -4.12 -14.75 10.23
CA ARG A 59 -3.39 -15.74 11.06
C ARG A 59 -2.39 -16.55 10.25
N VAL A 60 -2.84 -17.16 9.16
CA VAL A 60 -1.98 -18.00 8.30
C VAL A 60 -0.82 -17.18 7.73
N LEU A 61 -1.09 -15.97 7.28
CA LEU A 61 -0.06 -15.09 6.73
C LEU A 61 0.95 -14.68 7.81
N ALA A 62 0.49 -14.33 9.02
CA ALA A 62 1.39 -13.97 10.11
C ALA A 62 2.32 -15.13 10.49
N GLN A 63 1.79 -16.35 10.57
CA GLN A 63 2.59 -17.55 10.82
C GLN A 63 3.65 -17.75 9.71
N ARG A 64 3.25 -17.71 8.43
CA ARG A 64 4.19 -17.85 7.30
C ARG A 64 5.25 -16.75 7.29
N CYS A 65 4.89 -15.53 7.70
CA CYS A 65 5.86 -14.44 7.85
C CYS A 65 6.90 -14.75 8.93
N LEU A 66 6.48 -15.28 10.08
CA LEU A 66 7.40 -15.65 11.16
C LEU A 66 8.33 -16.80 10.74
N GLU A 67 7.80 -17.83 10.07
CA GLU A 67 8.58 -18.94 9.53
C GLU A 67 9.63 -18.45 8.51
N ALA A 68 9.29 -17.41 7.73
CA ALA A 68 10.21 -16.76 6.79
C ALA A 68 11.15 -15.72 7.46
N GLY A 69 11.05 -15.49 8.78
CA GLY A 69 11.85 -14.49 9.49
C GLY A 69 11.42 -13.03 9.29
N ILE A 70 10.23 -12.79 8.74
CA ILE A 70 9.68 -11.46 8.46
C ILE A 70 8.86 -10.97 9.66
N THR A 71 9.45 -10.10 10.48
CA THR A 71 8.80 -9.56 11.69
C THR A 71 8.12 -8.21 11.47
N ARG A 72 8.56 -7.44 10.47
CA ARG A 72 8.09 -6.08 10.18
C ARG A 72 7.73 -5.92 8.72
N VAL A 73 6.55 -5.36 8.47
CA VAL A 73 6.02 -5.12 7.12
C VAL A 73 5.30 -3.78 7.10
N ARG A 74 5.47 -2.98 6.06
CA ARG A 74 4.72 -1.73 5.88
C ARG A 74 3.32 -2.02 5.40
N TRP A 75 2.32 -1.59 6.15
CA TRP A 75 0.94 -1.55 5.69
C TRP A 75 0.34 -0.15 5.76
N GLU A 76 -0.02 0.38 4.58
CA GLU A 76 -0.84 1.57 4.41
C GLU A 76 -2.30 1.20 4.12
N MET A 77 -3.20 1.50 5.06
CA MET A 77 -4.64 1.40 4.83
C MET A 77 -5.11 2.54 3.92
N LYS A 78 -5.91 2.23 2.88
CA LYS A 78 -6.58 3.28 2.11
C LYS A 78 -7.63 3.96 3.00
N TYR A 79 -7.91 5.24 2.74
CA TYR A 79 -8.82 6.03 3.57
C TYR A 79 -10.20 5.35 3.74
N GLY A 80 -10.78 4.82 2.66
CA GLY A 80 -12.06 4.11 2.69
C GLY A 80 -12.03 2.71 3.30
N ASP A 81 -10.85 2.16 3.63
CA ASP A 81 -10.72 0.83 4.21
C ASP A 81 -10.74 0.86 5.75
N LYS A 82 -10.50 2.01 6.38
CA LYS A 82 -10.44 2.17 7.85
C LYS A 82 -11.73 1.77 8.57
N HIS A 83 -12.87 1.96 7.92
CA HIS A 83 -14.19 1.65 8.50
C HIS A 83 -14.64 0.21 8.21
N LYS A 84 -13.90 -0.56 7.41
CA LYS A 84 -14.30 -1.91 7.04
C LYS A 84 -13.88 -2.91 8.12
N LEU A 85 -14.86 -3.57 8.73
CA LEU A 85 -14.63 -4.56 9.78
C LEU A 85 -13.68 -5.70 9.33
N ARG A 86 -13.77 -6.14 8.06
CA ARG A 86 -12.88 -7.15 7.48
C ARG A 86 -11.40 -6.73 7.46
N VAL A 87 -11.13 -5.45 7.20
CA VAL A 87 -9.76 -4.91 7.17
C VAL A 87 -9.22 -4.78 8.58
N ASN A 88 -10.04 -4.28 9.50
CA ASN A 88 -9.66 -4.11 10.90
C ASN A 88 -9.37 -5.46 11.57
N THR A 89 -10.25 -6.45 11.38
CA THR A 89 -10.09 -7.82 11.91
C THR A 89 -8.86 -8.53 11.35
N PHE A 90 -8.58 -8.39 10.05
CA PHE A 90 -7.35 -8.92 9.47
C PHE A 90 -6.11 -8.23 10.07
N SER A 91 -6.13 -6.90 10.25
CA SER A 91 -5.00 -6.17 10.83
C SER A 91 -4.74 -6.55 12.28
N GLN A 92 -5.80 -6.82 13.04
CA GLN A 92 -5.71 -7.34 14.39
C GLN A 92 -5.11 -8.75 14.40
N ALA A 93 -5.58 -9.65 13.53
CA ALA A 93 -5.06 -11.01 13.43
C ALA A 93 -3.55 -11.06 13.11
N ILE A 94 -3.06 -10.15 12.26
CA ILE A 94 -1.62 -10.06 11.97
C ILE A 94 -0.82 -9.60 13.19
N LYS A 95 -1.32 -8.59 13.91
CA LYS A 95 -0.67 -8.09 15.13
C LYS A 95 -0.66 -9.16 16.24
N GLU A 96 -1.77 -9.87 16.41
CA GLU A 96 -1.88 -11.02 17.34
C GLU A 96 -0.89 -12.13 16.96
N GLY A 97 -0.65 -12.34 15.66
CA GLY A 97 0.36 -13.26 15.15
C GLY A 97 1.81 -12.74 15.24
N GLY A 98 2.08 -11.63 15.94
CA GLY A 98 3.44 -11.16 16.23
C GLY A 98 4.11 -10.32 15.13
N VAL A 99 3.42 -10.02 14.04
CA VAL A 99 3.98 -9.20 12.94
C VAL A 99 3.61 -7.73 13.12
N ILE A 100 4.62 -6.86 13.07
CA ILE A 100 4.46 -5.43 13.24
C ILE A 100 4.19 -4.78 11.88
N LEU A 101 3.10 -4.02 11.79
CA LEU A 101 2.62 -3.37 10.55
C LEU A 101 3.30 -2.03 10.22
N SER A 102 4.34 -1.69 10.96
CA SER A 102 5.18 -0.51 10.75
C SER A 102 6.63 -0.94 10.51
N GLU A 103 7.24 -0.35 9.48
CA GLU A 103 8.67 -0.46 9.26
C GLU A 103 9.42 0.65 9.98
N THR A 104 10.67 0.36 10.34
CA THR A 104 11.60 1.40 10.79
C THR A 104 11.94 2.31 9.63
N LYS A 105 12.08 3.61 9.94
CA LYS A 105 12.61 4.56 8.98
C LYS A 105 14.02 4.13 8.59
N LYS A 106 14.33 4.18 7.30
CA LYS A 106 15.69 3.98 6.80
C LYS A 106 16.60 5.02 7.47
N VAL A 107 17.71 4.57 8.05
CA VAL A 107 18.79 5.47 8.48
C VAL A 107 19.48 5.95 7.22
N ILE A 108 19.38 7.25 6.94
CA ILE A 108 20.00 7.89 5.78
C ILE A 108 21.33 8.46 6.26
N SER A 109 22.44 8.13 5.59
CA SER A 109 23.72 8.78 5.89
C SER A 109 23.62 10.28 5.58
N PRO A 110 24.27 11.15 6.37
CA PRO A 110 24.18 12.61 6.19
C PRO A 110 24.50 13.06 4.75
N GLU A 111 25.44 12.39 4.10
CA GLU A 111 25.87 12.63 2.71
C GLU A 111 24.75 12.40 1.69
N THR A 112 23.86 11.43 1.94
CA THR A 112 22.78 11.09 1.00
C THR A 112 21.55 12.00 1.16
N PHE A 113 21.47 12.77 2.25
CA PHE A 113 20.28 13.57 2.59
C PHE A 113 19.89 14.57 1.49
N TYR A 114 20.86 15.11 0.76
CA TYR A 114 20.63 16.08 -0.31
C TYR A 114 20.53 15.48 -1.72
N LEU A 115 21.02 14.25 -1.95
CA LEU A 115 20.92 13.57 -3.26
C LEU A 115 19.46 13.24 -3.62
N ASP A 116 18.61 13.07 -2.61
CA ASP A 116 17.20 12.74 -2.75
C ASP A 116 16.26 13.97 -2.76
N PHE A 117 16.77 15.17 -2.51
CA PHE A 117 15.93 16.37 -2.55
C PHE A 117 15.63 16.79 -4.00
N ARG A 118 14.53 16.27 -4.56
CA ARG A 118 13.94 16.84 -5.77
C ARG A 118 13.03 17.99 -5.31
N PRO A 119 13.38 19.27 -5.54
CA PRO A 119 12.48 20.36 -5.20
C PRO A 119 11.15 20.11 -5.90
N LYS A 120 10.04 20.14 -5.16
CA LYS A 120 8.71 20.11 -5.77
C LYS A 120 8.68 21.24 -6.79
N LYS A 121 8.59 20.92 -8.08
CA LYS A 121 8.42 21.94 -9.13
C LYS A 121 7.18 22.74 -8.74
N LYS A 122 7.35 23.98 -8.28
CA LYS A 122 6.22 24.88 -8.07
C LYS A 122 5.54 24.99 -9.44
N GLY A 123 4.30 24.51 -9.54
CA GLY A 123 3.54 24.64 -10.79
C GLY A 123 3.55 26.10 -11.21
N LYS A 124 3.70 26.38 -12.51
CA LYS A 124 3.59 27.74 -13.03
C LYS A 124 2.22 28.28 -12.60
N LYS A 125 2.18 29.29 -11.72
CA LYS A 125 0.97 30.07 -11.49
C LYS A 125 0.68 30.84 -12.76
N TRP A 126 -0.28 30.39 -13.54
CA TRP A 126 -0.83 31.19 -14.63
C TRP A 126 -1.43 32.45 -14.01
N ARG A 127 -0.77 33.60 -14.20
CA ARG A 127 -1.43 34.88 -13.95
C ARG A 127 -2.42 35.07 -15.10
N SER A 128 -3.72 34.96 -14.84
CA SER A 128 -4.71 35.39 -15.81
C SER A 128 -4.46 36.87 -16.13
N LEU A 129 -4.37 37.22 -17.42
CA LEU A 129 -4.38 38.63 -17.80
C LEU A 129 -5.67 39.26 -17.26
N PRO A 130 -5.61 40.46 -16.64
CA PRO A 130 -6.81 41.19 -16.29
C PRO A 130 -7.67 41.37 -17.55
N TYR A 131 -9.00 41.38 -17.38
CA TYR A 131 -9.99 41.34 -18.46
C TYR A 131 -9.68 42.31 -19.61
N SER A 132 -9.23 43.52 -19.27
CA SER A 132 -8.85 44.59 -20.21
C SER A 132 -7.69 44.27 -21.16
N LYS A 133 -6.87 43.25 -20.88
CA LYS A 133 -5.69 42.85 -21.69
C LYS A 133 -5.89 41.54 -22.44
N ARG A 134 -7.05 40.88 -22.31
CA ARG A 134 -7.33 39.57 -22.91
C ARG A 134 -7.53 39.65 -24.43
N TRP A 135 -8.10 40.74 -24.93
CA TRP A 135 -8.33 40.98 -26.37
C TRP A 135 -7.04 41.00 -27.20
N LYS A 136 -5.92 41.48 -26.63
CA LYS A 136 -4.60 41.48 -27.30
C LYS A 136 -4.07 40.07 -27.63
N ALA A 137 -4.54 39.04 -26.92
CA ALA A 137 -4.15 37.66 -27.20
C ALA A 137 -4.88 37.07 -28.42
N HIS A 138 -6.07 37.58 -28.76
CA HIS A 138 -6.83 37.14 -29.93
C HIS A 138 -6.21 37.65 -31.25
N HIS A 139 -5.62 38.86 -31.24
CA HIS A 139 -4.96 39.42 -32.43
C HIS A 139 -3.61 38.78 -32.78
N ARG A 140 -2.98 38.00 -31.88
CA ARG A 140 -1.68 37.35 -32.12
C ARG A 140 -1.77 35.96 -32.77
N LYS A 141 -2.98 35.42 -33.01
CA LYS A 141 -3.16 34.07 -33.60
C LYS A 141 -3.20 34.05 -35.14
N HIS A 142 -3.21 35.21 -35.78
CA HIS A 142 -3.20 35.35 -37.24
C HIS A 142 -1.93 36.08 -37.70
N LYS A 143 -0.79 35.39 -37.61
CA LYS A 143 0.44 35.66 -38.36
C LYS A 143 1.34 34.45 -38.22
#